data_AF-A0A804QU37-F1
#
_entry.id   AF-A0A804QU37-F1
#
_cell.length_a   1.000
_cell.length_b   1.000
_cell.length_c   1.000
_cell.angle_alpha   90.00
_cell.angle_beta   90.00
_cell.angle_gamma   90.00
#
_symmetry.space_group_name_H-M   'P 1'
#
loop_
_entity.id
_entity.type
_entity.pdbx_description
1 polymer ?
#
loop_
_entity_poly.entity_id
_entity_poly.type
_entity_poly.pdbx_seq_one_letter_code
_entity_poly.pdbx_strand_id
1 'polypeptide(L)'
;MAPPPRRNPPHQNPTRRKVLVVRQDLKMGAGKIASQCAHAATGLYAELLSSNRGLLRQWEQLGQAKIVLTCKNQQEMNRLKETAEHRGIPTFIVADAGRTQVSFMLMPIYLL
;
A
#
# COMPACT_ATOMS: atom_id res chain seq x y z
N MET A 1 11.58 -14.74 -16.98
CA MET A 1 12.09 -13.37 -17.22
C MET A 1 10.92 -12.41 -17.04
N ALA A 2 10.97 -11.53 -16.03
CA ALA A 2 9.89 -10.57 -15.82
C ALA A 2 9.94 -9.48 -16.91
N PRO A 3 8.80 -9.01 -17.44
CA PRO A 3 8.81 -7.93 -18.43
C PRO A 3 9.39 -6.66 -17.82
N PRO A 4 10.11 -5.84 -18.60
CA PRO A 4 10.65 -4.58 -18.11
C PRO A 4 9.52 -3.64 -17.68
N PRO A 5 9.76 -2.75 -16.71
CA PRO A 5 8.75 -1.78 -16.28
C PRO A 5 8.35 -0.89 -17.46
N ARG A 6 7.05 -0.85 -17.77
CA ARG A 6 6.51 0.07 -18.77
C ARG A 6 6.65 1.50 -18.23
N ARG A 7 7.47 2.33 -18.88
CA ARG A 7 7.48 3.78 -18.63
C ARG A 7 6.18 4.37 -19.18
N ASN A 8 5.30 4.84 -18.30
CA ASN A 8 4.19 5.68 -18.74
C ASN A 8 4.72 7.05 -19.19
N PRO A 9 4.22 7.59 -20.31
CA PRO A 9 4.53 8.96 -20.69
C PRO A 9 4.02 9.94 -19.62
N PRO A 10 4.71 11.07 -19.39
CA PRO A 10 4.53 11.95 -18.22
C PRO A 10 3.16 12.62 -18.09
N HIS A 11 2.26 12.47 -19.07
CA HIS A 11 0.96 13.16 -19.12
C HIS A 11 -0.26 12.24 -19.28
N GLN A 12 -0.11 10.91 -19.12
CA GLN A 12 -1.24 9.99 -19.29
C GLN A 12 -1.42 9.06 -18.08
N ASN A 13 -2.53 9.30 -17.38
CA ASN A 13 -3.08 8.62 -16.20
C ASN A 13 -2.30 8.75 -14.88
N PRO A 14 -3.00 9.02 -13.74
CA PRO A 14 -2.41 8.93 -12.42
C PRO A 14 -1.68 7.61 -12.29
N THR A 15 -0.38 7.65 -12.00
CA THR A 15 0.33 6.41 -11.66
C THR A 15 -0.26 5.92 -10.34
N ARG A 16 -1.08 4.87 -10.42
CA ARG A 16 -1.66 4.23 -9.24
C ARG A 16 -0.62 3.29 -8.68
N ARG A 17 -0.19 3.55 -7.45
CA ARG A 17 0.80 2.71 -6.77
C ARG A 17 0.24 2.26 -5.45
N LYS A 18 0.69 1.08 -5.05
CA LYS A 18 0.41 0.50 -3.76
C LYS A 18 1.49 0.93 -2.76
N VAL A 19 1.12 1.61 -1.67
CA VAL A 19 2.05 2.06 -0.63
C VAL A 19 1.89 1.18 0.60
N LEU A 20 3.00 0.61 1.07
CA LEU A 20 3.10 -0.21 2.27
C LEU A 20 3.83 0.62 3.32
N VAL A 21 3.21 0.87 4.46
CA VAL A 21 3.79 1.67 5.55
C VAL A 21 4.11 0.75 6.72
N VAL A 22 5.38 0.69 7.08
CA VAL A 22 5.89 -0.17 8.15
C VAL A 22 6.25 0.68 9.38
N ARG A 23 5.81 0.25 10.56
CA ARG A 23 6.16 0.90 11.83
C ARG A 23 7.61 0.59 12.23
N GLN A 24 8.41 1.63 12.45
CA GLN A 24 9.82 1.51 12.86
C GLN A 24 9.99 1.14 14.34
N ASP A 25 9.11 1.63 15.21
CA ASP A 25 9.17 1.42 16.67
C ASP A 25 9.07 -0.05 17.09
N LEU A 26 8.56 -0.91 16.21
CA LEU A 26 8.41 -2.33 16.46
C LEU A 26 9.70 -3.15 16.25
N LYS A 27 10.76 -2.54 15.71
CA LYS A 27 12.08 -3.18 15.49
C LYS A 27 11.98 -4.57 14.84
N MET A 28 11.11 -4.71 13.84
CA MET A 28 10.90 -5.98 13.15
C MET A 28 12.13 -6.36 12.30
N GLY A 29 12.52 -7.63 12.32
CA GLY A 29 13.51 -8.17 11.39
C GLY A 29 12.99 -8.19 9.95
N ALA A 30 13.90 -8.19 8.97
CA ALA A 30 13.56 -8.08 7.55
C ALA A 30 12.54 -9.13 7.07
N GLY A 31 12.67 -10.39 7.51
CA GLY A 31 11.71 -11.46 7.15
C GLY A 31 10.29 -11.20 7.68
N LYS A 32 10.18 -10.67 8.90
CA LYS A 32 8.88 -10.29 9.48
C LYS A 32 8.28 -9.10 8.74
N ILE A 33 9.09 -8.09 8.40
CA ILE A 33 8.64 -6.97 7.56
C ILE A 33 8.12 -7.48 6.21
N ALA A 34 8.86 -8.36 5.54
CA ALA A 34 8.47 -8.91 4.25
C ALA A 34 7.14 -9.68 4.32
N SER A 35 6.97 -10.56 5.32
CA SER A 35 5.73 -11.28 5.56
C SER A 35 4.55 -10.34 5.83
N GLN A 36 4.72 -9.33 6.68
CA GLN A 36 3.65 -8.38 6.98
C GLN A 36 3.28 -7.50 5.78
N CYS A 37 4.26 -7.07 5.00
CA CYS A 37 4.02 -6.38 3.74
C CYS A 37 3.27 -7.27 2.73
N ALA A 38 3.58 -8.56 2.67
CA ALA A 38 2.87 -9.51 1.83
C ALA A 38 1.41 -9.67 2.28
N HIS A 39 1.16 -9.88 3.58
CA HIS A 39 -0.19 -9.93 4.14
C HIS A 39 -0.99 -8.66 3.88
N ALA A 40 -0.36 -7.49 4.00
CA ALA A 40 -1.00 -6.20 3.76
C ALA A 40 -1.38 -6.03 2.27
N ALA A 41 -0.48 -6.44 1.37
CA ALA A 41 -0.71 -6.35 -0.06
C ALA A 41 -1.80 -7.32 -0.54
N THR A 42 -1.85 -8.56 -0.02
CA THR A 42 -2.87 -9.55 -0.36
C THR A 42 -4.22 -9.21 0.27
N GLY A 43 -4.23 -8.68 1.49
CA GLY A 43 -5.42 -8.16 2.15
C GLY A 43 -6.11 -7.07 1.35
N LEU A 44 -5.38 -6.01 0.97
CA LEU A 44 -5.96 -4.98 0.10
C LEU A 44 -6.35 -5.55 -1.27
N TYR A 45 -5.58 -6.48 -1.83
CA TYR A 45 -5.95 -7.11 -3.10
C TYR A 45 -7.33 -7.76 -3.03
N ALA A 46 -7.57 -8.57 -1.99
CA ALA A 46 -8.85 -9.24 -1.77
C ALA A 46 -9.99 -8.24 -1.55
N GLU A 47 -9.74 -7.20 -0.75
CA GLU A 47 -10.72 -6.13 -0.50
C GLU A 47 -11.08 -5.38 -1.80
N LEU A 48 -10.10 -5.00 -2.61
CA LEU A 48 -10.37 -4.35 -3.90
C LEU A 48 -11.02 -5.29 -4.91
N LEU A 49 -10.73 -6.59 -4.85
CA LEU A 49 -11.35 -7.57 -5.72
C LEU A 49 -12.86 -7.70 -5.45
N SER A 50 -13.31 -7.49 -4.21
CA SER A 50 -14.73 -7.48 -3.86
C SER A 50 -15.38 -6.10 -3.99
N SER A 51 -14.68 -5.02 -3.63
CA SER A 51 -15.24 -3.66 -3.55
C SER A 51 -15.03 -2.78 -4.79
N ASN A 52 -13.88 -2.90 -5.47
CA ASN A 52 -13.50 -1.99 -6.55
C ASN A 52 -12.56 -2.65 -7.58
N ARG A 53 -13.12 -3.61 -8.33
CA ARG A 53 -12.39 -4.35 -9.38
C ARG A 53 -11.80 -3.44 -10.46
N GLY A 54 -12.46 -2.32 -10.78
CA GLY A 54 -11.99 -1.36 -11.78
C GLY A 54 -10.69 -0.67 -11.35
N LEU A 55 -10.60 -0.28 -10.08
CA LEU A 55 -9.39 0.29 -9.49
C LEU A 55 -8.25 -0.72 -9.44
N LEU A 56 -8.57 -1.97 -9.06
CA LEU A 56 -7.61 -3.06 -9.04
C LEU A 56 -7.01 -3.32 -10.43
N ARG A 57 -7.85 -3.51 -11.45
CA ARG A 57 -7.42 -3.76 -12.83
C ARG A 57 -6.53 -2.66 -13.38
N GLN A 58 -6.84 -1.39 -13.08
CA GLN A 58 -5.99 -0.27 -13.50
C GLN A 58 -4.60 -0.33 -12.85
N TRP A 59 -4.52 -0.63 -11.55
CA TRP A 59 -3.23 -0.85 -10.89
C TRP A 59 -2.47 -2.05 -11.49
N GLU A 60 -3.17 -3.13 -11.85
CA GLU A 60 -2.58 -4.30 -12.50
C GLU A 60 -2.00 -3.97 -13.89
N GLN A 61 -2.75 -3.24 -14.71
CA GLN A 61 -2.32 -2.78 -16.04
C GLN A 61 -1.11 -1.82 -15.98
N LEU A 62 -0.96 -1.10 -14.86
CA LEU A 62 0.17 -0.21 -14.57
C LEU A 62 1.39 -0.94 -13.96
N GLY A 63 1.44 -2.27 -14.04
CA GLY A 63 2.60 -3.06 -13.59
C GLY A 63 2.63 -3.34 -12.09
N GLN A 64 1.53 -3.11 -11.37
CA GLN A 64 1.39 -3.48 -9.97
C GLN A 64 2.47 -2.90 -9.05
N ALA A 65 2.91 -1.66 -9.30
CA ALA A 65 3.98 -1.02 -8.55
C ALA A 65 3.66 -0.95 -7.05
N LYS A 66 4.64 -1.31 -6.22
CA LYS A 66 4.58 -1.30 -4.74
C LYS A 66 5.73 -0.46 -4.21
N ILE A 67 5.45 0.44 -3.28
CA ILE A 67 6.45 1.26 -2.58
C ILE A 67 6.35 0.93 -1.10
N VAL A 68 7.47 0.60 -0.48
CA VAL A 68 7.55 0.40 0.97
C VAL A 68 8.12 1.66 1.60
N LEU A 69 7.35 2.27 2.49
CA LEU A 69 7.69 3.41 3.32
C LEU A 69 7.66 3.00 4.79
N THR A 70 8.08 3.92 5.64
CA THR A 70 8.08 3.70 7.08
C THR A 70 7.39 4.86 7.81
N CYS A 71 6.84 4.57 8.99
CA CYS A 71 6.35 5.56 9.94
C CYS A 71 6.96 5.28 11.32
N LYS A 72 7.05 6.29 12.17
CA LYS A 72 7.73 6.21 13.46
C LYS A 72 6.99 5.29 14.43
N ASN A 73 5.67 5.41 14.53
CA ASN A 73 4.86 4.75 15.55
C ASN A 73 3.38 4.59 15.14
N GLN A 74 2.57 4.02 16.04
CA GLN A 74 1.14 3.81 15.80
C GLN A 74 0.35 5.10 15.57
N GLN A 75 0.72 6.20 16.26
CA GLN A 75 0.00 7.47 16.12
C GLN A 75 0.17 8.04 14.70
N GLU A 76 1.40 7.99 14.16
CA GLU A 76 1.66 8.39 12.78
C GLU A 76 0.93 7.47 11.78
N MET A 77 0.91 6.17 12.04
CA MET A 77 0.14 5.21 11.24
C MET A 77 -1.36 5.55 11.18
N ASN A 78 -1.96 5.88 12.32
CA ASN A 78 -3.38 6.25 12.41
C ASN A 78 -3.66 7.55 11.63
N ARG A 79 -2.81 8.57 11.78
CA ARG A 79 -2.95 9.82 11.01
C ARG A 79 -2.87 9.59 9.50
N LEU A 80 -1.96 8.73 9.05
CA LEU A 80 -1.86 8.35 7.65
C LEU A 80 -3.16 7.66 7.20
N LYS A 81 -3.63 6.66 7.94
CA LYS A 81 -4.89 5.95 7.67
C LYS A 81 -6.07 6.92 7.54
N GLU A 82 -6.28 7.78 8.54
CA GLU A 82 -7.36 8.78 8.55
C GLU A 82 -7.27 9.71 7.34
N THR A 83 -6.07 10.17 6.98
CA THR A 83 -5.85 11.02 5.80
C THR A 83 -6.23 10.30 4.51
N ALA A 84 -5.93 9.01 4.38
CA ALA A 84 -6.34 8.24 3.21
C ALA A 84 -7.84 8.00 3.16
N GLU A 85 -8.45 7.61 4.28
CA GLU A 85 -9.89 7.40 4.35
C GLU A 85 -10.66 8.67 3.98
N HIS A 86 -10.22 9.83 4.50
CA HIS A 86 -10.77 11.12 4.13
C HIS A 86 -10.64 11.45 2.64
N ARG A 87 -9.60 10.94 1.98
CA ARG A 87 -9.36 11.09 0.53
C ARG A 87 -10.01 9.98 -0.31
N GLY A 88 -10.79 9.07 0.29
CA GLY A 88 -11.40 7.94 -0.40
C GLY A 88 -10.38 6.93 -0.93
N ILE A 89 -9.21 6.87 -0.31
CA ILE A 89 -8.13 5.96 -0.70
C ILE A 89 -8.30 4.64 0.05
N PRO A 90 -8.38 3.50 -0.66
CA PRO A 90 -8.48 2.19 -0.03
C PRO A 90 -7.25 1.91 0.86
N THR A 91 -7.52 1.46 2.08
CA THR A 91 -6.50 1.11 3.07
C THR A 91 -6.76 -0.25 3.70
N PHE A 92 -5.70 -0.98 4.00
CA PHE A 92 -5.78 -2.27 4.70
C PHE A 92 -4.74 -2.32 5.83
N ILE A 93 -5.13 -2.72 7.04
CA ILE A 93 -4.21 -2.77 8.18
C ILE A 93 -3.97 -4.22 8.60
N VAL A 94 -2.70 -4.57 8.73
CA VAL A 94 -2.26 -5.82 9.33
C VAL A 94 -1.91 -5.61 10.79
N ALA A 95 -2.61 -6.35 11.64
CA ALA A 95 -2.28 -6.49 13.05
C ALA A 95 -1.69 -7.87 13.31
N ASP A 96 -0.53 -7.92 13.97
CA ASP A 96 -0.02 -9.15 14.57
C ASP A 96 -0.66 -9.29 15.96
N ALA A 97 -0.81 -10.51 16.46
CA ALA A 97 -1.59 -10.90 17.65
C ALA A 97 -1.14 -10.30 19.01
N GLY A 98 -0.41 -9.19 19.00
CA GLY A 98 -0.17 -8.34 20.16
C GLY A 98 0.22 -6.88 19.86
N ARG A 99 0.41 -6.47 18.60
CA ARG A 99 0.80 -5.10 18.19
C ARG A 99 0.37 -4.85 16.73
N THR A 100 -0.27 -3.73 16.41
CA THR A 100 -0.65 -3.34 15.03
C THR A 100 0.59 -2.94 14.21
N GLN A 101 0.97 -3.60 13.12
CA GLN A 101 2.35 -3.44 12.58
C GLN A 101 2.50 -2.88 11.15
N VAL A 102 1.51 -3.02 10.25
CA VAL A 102 1.64 -2.53 8.87
C VAL A 102 0.32 -1.96 8.36
N SER A 103 0.36 -0.78 7.74
CA SER A 103 -0.77 -0.18 7.04
C SER A 103 -0.50 -0.14 5.55
N PHE A 104 -1.53 -0.41 4.78
CA PHE A 104 -1.54 -0.41 3.34
C PHE A 104 -2.37 0.78 2.88
N MET A 105 -1.92 1.51 1.85
CA MET A 105 -2.65 2.63 1.27
C MET A 105 -2.45 2.69 -0.25
N LEU A 106 -3.53 2.91 -1.01
CA LEU A 106 -3.44 3.10 -2.47
C LEU A 106 -3.46 4.59 -2.85
N MET A 107 -2.32 5.26 -2.82
CA MET A 107 -2.23 6.67 -3.23
C MET A 107 -2.24 6.82 -4.77
N PRO A 108 -3.15 7.61 -5.36
CA PRO A 108 -2.92 8.16 -6.69
C PRO A 108 -1.78 9.18 -6.60
N ILE A 109 -0.80 9.09 -7.48
CA ILE A 109 0.27 10.11 -7.55
C ILE A 109 -0.30 11.37 -8.18
N TYR A 110 -0.77 12.25 -7.31
CA TYR A 110 -1.09 13.66 -7.55
C TYR A 110 -0.92 14.43 -6.23
N LEU A 111 0.24 14.34 -5.57
CA LEU A 111 0.69 15.29 -4.53
C LEU A 111 2.11 14.96 -4.01
N LEU A 112 3.06 14.74 -4.92
CA LEU A 112 4.50 14.92 -4.70
C LEU A 112 5.08 15.56 -5.97
#